data_AF-A0A2N6FSK9-F1
#
_entry.id   AF-A0A2N6FSK9-F1
#
_cell.length_a   1.000
_cell.length_b   1.000
_cell.length_c   1.000
_cell.angle_alpha   90.00
_cell.angle_beta   90.00
_cell.angle_gamma   90.00
#
_symmetry.space_group_name_H-M   'P 1'
#
loop_
_entity.id
_entity.type
_entity.pdbx_description
1 polymer ?
#
loop_
_entity_poly.entity_id
_entity_poly.type
_entity_poly.pdbx_seq_one_letter_code
_entity_poly.pdbx_strand_id
1 'polypeptide(L)'
;MKHISDPEHTINKRLYKLYPPEIAERAVSSIIDLIFKYKSRIVPNEYHLSQKDIILITYGDQVNKDHEASLHTLNEFMNNHLKGVINSIHILPFYPSSSDGGFSVVNYNAVDPHMGSWREIEHISADYRLMVDGVINHVSQFSDWFKAYLSGDKYFQDYFIEMDPSTDLSKVVRPRATPLLSEFTDDEGKIRHIWTTFSKDQVDLNYQSHRVLRNVLDSMFYYIEKGATLIRLDAIAFIWKELGTECVHLPQTHELIQLMREVLHEVAPEVIIITETNVPHHENVSYFGSGADEAQMVYNFALPPLLVHSILTKNTETLTSWAQTLTLPSDKVCFFNFTASHDGIGLRPIKGILSDDEVNHIVEKVQEHGGLVSFRAEEDGTKTPYELNCSYIDALTNPNEDDKIRFKRMLLAQATVLVMPGVPGIYFHSLVGSQNYHDGVKHSGINRTINREKYNIDWLEKELSTQGSLAKTMFDSYKRLISIRINEEAFNPFGKFKFLDLDKRLFVVDQKCCKNIDRIIAIHNFSDEVVSCVLPDDILLPLCDILMSNCTINPSNVYKDSRKIILEPYQIMWLKGKVTEL
;
A
#
# COMPACT_ATOMS: atom_id res chain seq x y z
N MET A 1 -15.22 6.55 -28.90
CA MET A 1 -16.03 6.07 -27.76
C MET A 1 -17.46 6.48 -27.97
N LYS A 2 -18.40 5.65 -27.51
CA LYS A 2 -19.81 6.05 -27.42
C LYS A 2 -19.94 7.17 -26.38
N HIS A 3 -20.88 8.09 -26.53
CA HIS A 3 -21.13 9.08 -25.48
C HIS A 3 -21.68 8.36 -24.24
N ILE A 4 -21.43 8.85 -23.03
CA ILE A 4 -21.89 8.21 -21.80
C ILE A 4 -23.43 8.04 -21.72
N SER A 5 -24.17 8.87 -22.44
CA SER A 5 -25.64 8.75 -22.57
C SER A 5 -26.08 7.62 -23.51
N ASP A 6 -25.18 6.96 -24.23
CA ASP A 6 -25.49 5.79 -25.06
C ASP A 6 -25.76 4.59 -24.14
N PRO A 7 -26.94 3.94 -24.17
CA PRO A 7 -27.25 2.77 -23.34
C PRO A 7 -26.23 1.64 -23.43
N GLU A 8 -25.49 1.57 -24.53
CA GLU A 8 -24.44 0.57 -24.76
C GLU A 8 -23.07 0.96 -24.19
N HIS A 9 -22.93 2.16 -23.61
CA HIS A 9 -21.73 2.58 -22.90
C HIS A 9 -21.43 1.62 -21.75
N THR A 10 -20.15 1.35 -21.50
CA THR A 10 -19.73 0.37 -20.49
C THR A 10 -20.23 0.75 -19.10
N ILE A 11 -20.04 2.01 -18.68
CA ILE A 11 -20.61 2.58 -17.44
C ILE A 11 -22.09 2.21 -17.26
N ASN A 12 -22.93 2.36 -18.29
CA ASN A 12 -24.35 2.00 -18.22
C ASN A 12 -24.51 0.51 -17.97
N LYS A 13 -23.86 -0.34 -18.76
CA LYS A 13 -23.91 -1.81 -18.60
C LYS A 13 -23.50 -2.25 -17.19
N ARG A 14 -22.48 -1.63 -16.60
CA ARG A 14 -22.05 -1.94 -15.22
C ARG A 14 -23.10 -1.57 -14.19
N LEU A 15 -23.70 -0.38 -14.32
CA LEU A 15 -24.80 0.05 -13.44
C LEU A 15 -26.01 -0.89 -13.51
N TYR A 16 -26.37 -1.39 -14.70
CA TYR A 16 -27.46 -2.38 -14.86
C TYR A 16 -27.11 -3.77 -14.31
N LYS A 17 -25.84 -4.10 -14.09
CA LYS A 17 -25.44 -5.32 -13.36
C LYS A 17 -25.56 -5.16 -11.85
N LEU A 18 -25.27 -3.96 -11.33
CA LEU A 18 -25.28 -3.65 -9.90
C LEU A 18 -26.68 -3.34 -9.37
N TYR A 19 -27.53 -2.73 -10.20
CA TYR A 19 -28.81 -2.18 -9.77
C TYR A 19 -29.98 -2.64 -10.63
N PRO A 20 -31.19 -2.79 -10.06
CA PRO A 20 -32.42 -2.99 -10.82
C PRO A 20 -32.63 -1.88 -11.87
N PRO A 21 -33.29 -2.16 -13.01
CA PRO A 21 -33.39 -1.22 -14.14
C PRO A 21 -33.79 0.21 -13.78
N GLU A 22 -34.84 0.40 -12.97
CA GLU A 22 -35.29 1.74 -12.55
C GLU A 22 -34.29 2.50 -11.67
N ILE A 23 -33.49 1.77 -10.87
CA ILE A 23 -32.43 2.37 -10.04
C ILE A 23 -31.21 2.66 -10.91
N ALA A 24 -30.85 1.76 -11.83
CA ALA A 24 -29.77 1.93 -12.77
C ALA A 24 -29.95 3.20 -13.61
N GLU A 25 -31.15 3.45 -14.16
CA GLU A 25 -31.44 4.67 -14.94
C GLU A 25 -31.20 5.95 -14.15
N ARG A 26 -31.64 5.98 -12.88
CA ARG A 26 -31.39 7.12 -11.97
C ARG A 26 -29.91 7.28 -11.65
N ALA A 27 -29.20 6.17 -11.43
CA ALA A 27 -27.77 6.16 -11.19
C ALA A 27 -27.00 6.73 -12.39
N VAL A 28 -27.36 6.31 -13.61
CA VAL A 28 -26.78 6.81 -14.87
C VAL A 28 -26.93 8.32 -14.96
N SER A 29 -28.15 8.84 -14.84
CA SER A 29 -28.40 10.28 -14.92
C SER A 29 -27.55 11.07 -13.91
N SER A 30 -27.51 10.59 -12.67
CA SER A 30 -26.79 11.25 -11.57
C SER A 30 -25.26 11.22 -11.74
N ILE A 31 -24.72 10.15 -12.32
CA ILE A 31 -23.29 10.01 -12.62
C ILE A 31 -22.89 10.86 -13.83
N ILE A 32 -23.74 10.95 -14.85
CA ILE A 32 -23.52 11.85 -16.00
C ILE A 32 -23.43 13.31 -15.52
N ASP A 33 -24.35 13.75 -14.66
CA ASP A 33 -24.32 15.09 -14.08
C ASP A 33 -23.04 15.34 -13.28
N LEU A 34 -22.58 14.33 -12.53
CA LEU A 34 -21.33 14.40 -11.77
C LEU A 34 -20.10 14.55 -12.67
N ILE A 35 -20.03 13.75 -13.74
CA ILE A 35 -18.94 13.82 -14.72
C ILE A 35 -18.93 15.19 -15.38
N PHE A 36 -20.08 15.73 -15.80
CA PHE A 36 -20.15 17.07 -16.38
C PHE A 36 -19.71 18.17 -15.41
N LYS A 37 -20.12 18.07 -14.13
CA LYS A 37 -19.66 18.99 -13.07
C LYS A 37 -18.13 19.04 -13.02
N TYR A 38 -17.46 17.89 -12.98
CA TYR A 38 -16.01 17.84 -12.80
C TYR A 38 -15.19 17.97 -14.09
N LYS A 39 -15.71 17.62 -15.27
CA LYS A 39 -15.07 17.93 -16.57
C LYS A 39 -14.81 19.43 -16.75
N SER A 40 -15.60 20.29 -16.11
CA SER A 40 -15.40 21.75 -16.13
C SER A 40 -14.39 22.28 -15.12
N ARG A 41 -13.97 21.46 -14.14
CA ARG A 41 -13.13 21.86 -12.99
C ARG A 41 -11.75 21.22 -13.01
N ILE A 42 -11.66 20.01 -13.57
CA ILE A 42 -10.44 19.21 -13.60
C ILE A 42 -9.84 19.29 -14.99
N VAL A 43 -8.56 19.62 -15.05
CA VAL A 43 -7.77 19.60 -16.29
C VAL A 43 -6.97 18.29 -16.29
N PRO A 44 -7.25 17.35 -17.21
CA PRO A 44 -6.53 16.10 -17.26
C PRO A 44 -5.08 16.33 -17.71
N ASN A 45 -4.16 15.58 -17.11
CA ASN A 45 -2.73 15.62 -17.40
C ASN A 45 -2.18 14.21 -17.60
N GLU A 46 -1.62 13.94 -18.78
CA GLU A 46 -1.12 12.59 -19.10
C GLU A 46 0.06 12.21 -18.19
N TYR A 47 -0.02 11.04 -17.57
CA TYR A 47 1.05 10.47 -16.76
C TYR A 47 1.18 8.97 -16.97
N HIS A 48 2.41 8.50 -17.10
CA HIS A 48 2.73 7.07 -17.18
C HIS A 48 3.76 6.72 -16.12
N LEU A 49 3.49 5.64 -15.37
CA LEU A 49 4.44 5.13 -14.38
C LEU A 49 5.76 4.70 -15.05
N SER A 50 6.86 4.90 -14.33
CA SER A 50 8.22 4.63 -14.76
C SER A 50 9.10 4.21 -13.60
N GLN A 51 10.37 3.93 -13.88
CA GLN A 51 11.38 3.65 -12.85
C GLN A 51 11.54 4.79 -11.83
N LYS A 52 11.10 6.01 -12.18
CA LYS A 52 11.18 7.21 -11.34
C LYS A 52 10.11 7.24 -10.24
N ASP A 53 9.08 6.42 -10.36
CA ASP A 53 7.98 6.41 -9.41
C ASP A 53 8.36 5.69 -8.13
N ILE A 54 8.36 6.46 -7.04
CA ILE A 54 8.59 6.03 -5.66
C ILE A 54 7.54 6.74 -4.81
N ILE A 55 6.79 5.98 -4.01
CA ILE A 55 5.71 6.52 -3.18
C ILE A 55 6.13 6.50 -1.72
N LEU A 56 6.26 7.67 -1.10
CA LEU A 56 6.42 7.79 0.35
C LEU A 56 5.06 7.56 1.03
N ILE A 57 4.94 6.55 1.88
CA ILE A 57 3.76 6.31 2.73
C ILE A 57 4.01 6.96 4.08
N THR A 58 3.17 7.92 4.46
CA THR A 58 3.35 8.70 5.70
C THR A 58 2.02 9.22 6.23
N TYR A 59 1.95 9.47 7.54
CA TYR A 59 0.86 10.27 8.09
C TYR A 59 1.12 11.76 7.83
N GLY A 60 0.04 12.56 7.71
CA GLY A 60 0.13 14.02 7.58
C GLY A 60 0.75 14.73 8.79
N ASP A 61 0.79 14.06 9.94
CA ASP A 61 1.39 14.53 11.22
C ASP A 61 2.68 13.78 11.60
N GLN A 62 3.24 12.99 10.67
CA GLN A 62 4.39 12.13 10.94
C GLN A 62 5.59 12.91 11.50
N VAL A 63 5.81 14.11 10.97
CA VAL A 63 6.71 15.13 11.54
C VAL A 63 5.88 16.35 11.92
N ASN A 64 6.20 16.96 13.05
CA ASN A 64 5.49 18.12 13.55
C ASN A 64 6.45 19.15 14.16
N LYS A 65 5.95 20.39 14.21
CA LYS A 65 6.57 21.53 14.89
C LYS A 65 5.50 22.28 15.67
N ASP A 66 5.84 22.75 16.85
CA ASP A 66 4.88 23.44 17.71
C ASP A 66 4.31 24.69 17.00
N HIS A 67 2.99 24.88 17.13
CA HIS A 67 2.24 26.02 16.59
C HIS A 67 2.20 26.14 15.06
N GLU A 68 2.41 25.03 14.35
CA GLU A 68 2.34 24.97 12.89
C GLU A 68 1.47 23.80 12.41
N ALA A 69 0.88 23.94 11.23
CA ALA A 69 0.16 22.86 10.56
C ALA A 69 1.13 21.75 10.18
N SER A 70 0.90 20.51 10.62
CA SER A 70 1.89 19.45 10.43
C SER A 70 2.16 19.11 8.96
N LEU A 71 1.19 19.31 8.05
CA LEU A 71 1.41 19.16 6.61
C LEU A 71 2.40 20.16 6.05
N HIS A 72 2.48 21.36 6.63
CA HIS A 72 3.51 22.32 6.26
C HIS A 72 4.91 21.79 6.62
N THR A 73 5.08 21.36 7.87
CA THR A 73 6.34 20.78 8.35
C THR A 73 6.75 19.53 7.54
N LEU A 74 5.79 18.68 7.20
CA LEU A 74 6.01 17.52 6.33
C LEU A 74 6.47 17.93 4.93
N ASN A 75 5.83 18.94 4.34
CA ASN A 75 6.21 19.45 3.03
C ASN A 75 7.64 20.02 3.02
N GLU A 76 8.01 20.78 4.05
CA GLU A 76 9.39 21.29 4.20
C GLU A 76 10.40 20.16 4.32
N PHE A 77 10.13 19.16 5.17
CA PHE A 77 11.00 17.99 5.32
C PHE A 77 11.22 17.28 3.97
N MET A 78 10.15 17.01 3.24
CA MET A 78 10.24 16.35 1.93
C MET A 78 11.03 17.19 0.92
N ASN A 79 10.78 18.50 0.85
CA ASN A 79 11.46 19.39 -0.08
C ASN A 79 12.96 19.50 0.22
N ASN A 80 13.33 19.52 1.50
CA ASN A 80 14.72 19.61 1.93
C ASN A 80 15.50 18.32 1.68
N HIS A 81 14.86 17.15 1.86
CA HIS A 81 15.59 15.89 1.91
C HIS A 81 15.31 14.91 0.78
N LEU A 82 14.10 14.93 0.21
CA LEU A 82 13.58 13.87 -0.67
C LEU A 82 13.30 14.35 -2.10
N LYS A 83 13.28 15.66 -2.34
CA LYS A 83 13.06 16.25 -3.67
C LYS A 83 14.06 15.69 -4.69
N GLY A 84 13.54 15.24 -5.83
CA GLY A 84 14.33 14.61 -6.91
C GLY A 84 14.68 13.14 -6.68
N VAL A 85 14.38 12.58 -5.50
CA VAL A 85 14.57 11.15 -5.19
C VAL A 85 13.23 10.42 -5.06
N ILE A 86 12.25 11.06 -4.43
CA ILE A 86 10.86 10.60 -4.32
C ILE A 86 9.97 11.60 -5.04
N ASN A 87 9.07 11.11 -5.90
CA ASN A 87 8.19 11.95 -6.72
C ASN A 87 6.72 11.89 -6.29
N SER A 88 6.36 10.96 -5.40
CA SER A 88 4.98 10.71 -4.99
C SER A 88 4.88 10.53 -3.48
N ILE A 89 3.76 10.96 -2.90
CA ILE A 89 3.46 10.80 -1.48
C ILE A 89 2.04 10.25 -1.31
N HIS A 90 1.92 9.19 -0.51
CA HIS A 90 0.68 8.74 0.10
C HIS A 90 0.56 9.34 1.49
N ILE A 91 -0.32 10.34 1.59
CA ILE A 91 -0.73 10.89 2.88
C ILE A 91 -1.88 10.01 3.38
N LEU A 92 -1.61 9.25 4.43
CA LEU A 92 -2.63 8.48 5.17
C LEU A 92 -3.77 9.40 5.63
N PRO A 93 -4.96 8.88 5.97
CA PRO A 93 -6.17 9.68 6.02
C PRO A 93 -5.99 10.97 6.86
N PHE A 94 -6.00 12.10 6.18
CA PHE A 94 -5.80 13.44 6.76
C PHE A 94 -7.12 14.17 7.01
N TYR A 95 -8.24 13.47 6.84
CA TYR A 95 -9.58 14.00 7.07
C TYR A 95 -9.86 14.07 8.58
N PRO A 96 -10.77 14.94 9.03
CA PRO A 96 -11.32 14.84 10.38
C PRO A 96 -11.85 13.43 10.63
N SER A 97 -11.41 12.82 11.73
CA SER A 97 -11.72 11.43 12.07
C SER A 97 -11.96 11.27 13.57
N SER A 98 -12.62 10.18 13.97
CA SER A 98 -12.93 9.90 15.38
C SER A 98 -12.09 8.78 15.99
N SER A 99 -11.52 7.90 15.17
CA SER A 99 -10.70 6.77 15.63
C SER A 99 -9.88 6.14 14.50
N ASP A 100 -9.20 5.03 14.83
CA ASP A 100 -8.43 4.18 13.90
C ASP A 100 -7.37 4.93 13.09
N GLY A 101 -6.72 5.94 13.69
CA GLY A 101 -5.64 6.68 13.04
C GLY A 101 -6.05 7.38 11.74
N GLY A 102 -7.29 7.86 11.64
CA GLY A 102 -7.78 8.55 10.44
C GLY A 102 -8.82 7.76 9.64
N PHE A 103 -8.89 6.43 9.82
CA PHE A 103 -9.77 5.57 9.02
C PHE A 103 -11.24 5.58 9.45
N SER A 104 -11.59 6.19 10.58
CA SER A 104 -13.00 6.49 10.90
C SER A 104 -13.34 7.92 10.51
N VAL A 105 -13.62 8.16 9.22
CA VAL A 105 -13.76 9.50 8.64
C VAL A 105 -15.07 10.17 9.05
N VAL A 106 -14.99 11.37 9.62
CA VAL A 106 -16.13 12.22 9.99
C VAL A 106 -16.58 13.09 8.83
N ASN A 107 -15.63 13.67 8.07
CA ASN A 107 -15.94 14.57 6.96
C ASN A 107 -14.93 14.45 5.82
N TYR A 108 -15.36 13.89 4.69
CA TYR A 108 -14.54 13.75 3.48
C TYR A 108 -14.11 15.09 2.86
N ASN A 109 -14.87 16.16 3.06
CA ASN A 109 -14.63 17.43 2.36
C ASN A 109 -13.68 18.38 3.11
N ALA A 110 -13.12 17.94 4.24
CA ALA A 110 -12.26 18.75 5.11
C ALA A 110 -10.92 18.05 5.37
N VAL A 111 -9.93 18.85 5.74
CA VAL A 111 -8.65 18.39 6.30
C VAL A 111 -8.73 18.55 7.82
N ASP A 112 -8.10 17.64 8.56
CA ASP A 112 -7.97 17.75 10.01
C ASP A 112 -7.33 19.10 10.38
N PRO A 113 -7.98 19.93 11.22
CA PRO A 113 -7.48 21.26 11.56
C PRO A 113 -6.09 21.28 12.18
N HIS A 114 -5.64 20.20 12.84
CA HIS A 114 -4.28 20.08 13.36
C HIS A 114 -3.25 19.88 12.23
N MET A 115 -3.66 19.23 11.15
CA MET A 115 -2.83 19.00 9.97
C MET A 115 -2.81 20.20 9.02
N GLY A 116 -3.88 21.00 9.00
CA GLY A 116 -3.99 22.23 8.21
C GLY A 116 -5.30 22.33 7.45
N SER A 117 -5.21 22.66 6.16
CA SER A 117 -6.33 22.82 5.25
C SER A 117 -6.02 22.24 3.87
N TRP A 118 -6.98 22.33 2.94
CA TRP A 118 -6.73 21.99 1.54
C TRP A 118 -5.60 22.79 0.90
N ARG A 119 -5.27 23.99 1.43
CA ARG A 119 -4.13 24.78 0.96
C ARG A 119 -2.81 24.03 1.13
N GLU A 120 -2.59 23.39 2.27
CA GLU A 120 -1.38 22.63 2.54
C GLU A 120 -1.30 21.38 1.66
N ILE A 121 -2.44 20.72 1.39
CA ILE A 121 -2.53 19.59 0.46
C ILE A 121 -2.21 20.04 -0.98
N GLU A 122 -2.78 21.16 -1.44
CA GLU A 122 -2.52 21.73 -2.77
C GLU A 122 -1.05 22.17 -2.94
N HIS A 123 -0.41 22.66 -1.88
CA HIS A 123 1.03 22.94 -1.90
C HIS A 123 1.86 21.67 -2.07
N ILE A 124 1.51 20.57 -1.39
CA ILE A 124 2.20 19.29 -1.55
C ILE A 124 1.97 18.73 -2.95
N SER A 125 0.73 18.77 -3.46
CA SER A 125 0.38 18.20 -4.77
C SER A 125 0.99 18.97 -5.96
N ALA A 126 1.45 20.21 -5.75
CA ALA A 126 2.20 20.97 -6.74
C ALA A 126 3.63 20.45 -6.98
N ASP A 127 4.27 19.85 -5.97
CA ASP A 127 5.64 19.33 -6.04
C ASP A 127 5.68 17.80 -6.16
N TYR A 128 4.66 17.09 -5.67
CA TYR A 128 4.60 15.64 -5.58
C TYR A 128 3.28 15.09 -6.11
N ARG A 129 3.31 13.91 -6.70
CA ARG A 129 2.07 13.18 -7.00
C ARG A 129 1.41 12.75 -5.70
N LEU A 130 0.17 13.18 -5.49
CA LEU A 130 -0.56 12.89 -4.27
C LEU A 130 -1.39 11.61 -4.41
N MET A 131 -1.16 10.68 -3.49
CA MET A 131 -2.00 9.52 -3.21
C MET A 131 -2.80 9.77 -1.92
N VAL A 132 -4.10 9.54 -1.98
CA VAL A 132 -5.02 9.69 -0.83
C VAL A 132 -5.78 8.41 -0.59
N ASP A 133 -6.22 8.21 0.65
CA ASP A 133 -7.16 7.14 0.99
C ASP A 133 -8.58 7.51 0.58
N GLY A 134 -9.16 6.69 -0.30
CA GLY A 134 -10.59 6.51 -0.44
C GLY A 134 -11.08 5.56 0.63
N VAL A 135 -11.33 6.08 1.85
CA VAL A 135 -11.98 5.34 2.92
C VAL A 135 -13.47 5.22 2.62
N ILE A 136 -13.83 4.29 1.73
CA ILE A 136 -15.15 4.28 1.08
C ILE A 136 -16.01 3.09 1.48
N ASN A 137 -15.53 2.15 2.29
CA ASN A 137 -16.38 1.07 2.81
C ASN A 137 -17.28 1.55 3.96
N HIS A 138 -16.78 2.46 4.80
CA HIS A 138 -17.41 2.88 6.04
C HIS A 138 -17.11 4.36 6.34
N VAL A 139 -17.91 4.95 7.22
CA VAL A 139 -17.69 6.30 7.78
C VAL A 139 -17.74 6.24 9.31
N SER A 140 -17.32 7.31 9.96
CA SER A 140 -17.52 7.50 11.39
C SER A 140 -19.01 7.55 11.75
N GLN A 141 -19.38 6.99 12.90
CA GLN A 141 -20.70 7.21 13.52
C GLN A 141 -20.97 8.70 13.80
N PHE A 142 -19.94 9.55 13.84
CA PHE A 142 -20.09 11.00 14.01
C PHE A 142 -20.18 11.77 12.70
N SER A 143 -20.17 11.07 11.55
CA SER A 143 -20.34 11.69 10.23
C SER A 143 -21.72 12.33 10.08
N ASP A 144 -21.78 13.39 9.27
CA ASP A 144 -23.05 14.06 8.99
C ASP A 144 -24.04 13.15 8.24
N TRP A 145 -23.53 12.18 7.46
CA TRP A 145 -24.37 11.19 6.80
C TRP A 145 -25.06 10.28 7.81
N PHE A 146 -24.35 9.78 8.81
CA PHE A 146 -24.94 8.89 9.82
C PHE A 146 -25.87 9.64 10.77
N LYS A 147 -25.52 10.87 11.16
CA LYS A 147 -26.43 11.75 11.91
C LYS A 147 -27.72 12.02 11.15
N ALA A 148 -27.63 12.32 9.86
CA ALA A 148 -28.81 12.55 9.02
C ALA A 148 -29.69 11.30 8.91
N TYR A 149 -29.09 10.11 8.77
CA TYR A 149 -29.79 8.83 8.83
C TYR A 149 -30.54 8.64 10.17
N LEU A 150 -29.89 8.88 11.31
CA LEU A 150 -30.52 8.78 12.64
C LEU A 150 -31.60 9.84 12.88
N SER A 151 -31.55 10.98 12.19
CA SER A 151 -32.61 12.00 12.24
C SER A 151 -33.83 11.68 11.36
N GLY A 152 -33.80 10.57 10.60
CA GLY A 152 -34.89 10.16 9.71
C GLY A 152 -34.92 10.91 8.37
N ASP A 153 -33.80 11.50 7.94
CA ASP A 153 -33.72 12.15 6.63
C ASP A 153 -33.92 11.12 5.49
N LYS A 154 -34.95 11.33 4.68
CA LYS A 154 -35.34 10.47 3.55
C LYS A 154 -34.26 10.36 2.47
N TYR A 155 -33.35 11.32 2.37
CA TYR A 155 -32.23 11.24 1.44
C TYR A 155 -31.24 10.14 1.88
N PHE A 156 -31.01 10.01 3.19
CA PHE A 156 -30.04 9.12 3.81
C PHE A 156 -30.60 7.78 4.30
N GLN A 157 -31.91 7.57 4.19
CA GLN A 157 -32.61 6.38 4.72
C GLN A 157 -32.03 5.03 4.29
N ASP A 158 -31.35 4.95 3.14
CA ASP A 158 -30.75 3.75 2.56
C ASP A 158 -29.21 3.79 2.53
N TYR A 159 -28.56 4.73 3.23
CA TYR A 159 -27.10 4.90 3.22
C TYR A 159 -26.36 3.87 4.07
N PHE A 160 -27.03 3.29 5.06
CA PHE A 160 -26.47 2.35 6.02
C PHE A 160 -27.30 1.07 6.03
N ILE A 161 -26.69 0.01 6.56
CA ILE A 161 -27.29 -1.33 6.56
C ILE A 161 -27.88 -1.58 7.96
N GLU A 162 -29.19 -1.37 8.10
CA GLU A 162 -29.98 -1.80 9.26
C GLU A 162 -30.37 -3.28 9.09
N MET A 163 -30.19 -4.08 10.15
CA MET A 163 -30.44 -5.52 10.10
C MET A 163 -31.14 -5.99 11.38
N ASP A 164 -32.10 -6.91 11.26
CA ASP A 164 -32.67 -7.57 12.44
C ASP A 164 -31.56 -8.36 13.15
N PRO A 165 -31.33 -8.16 14.47
CA PRO A 165 -30.28 -8.87 15.21
C PRO A 165 -30.46 -10.40 15.26
N SER A 166 -31.64 -10.91 14.92
CA SER A 166 -31.93 -12.35 14.77
C SER A 166 -31.53 -12.92 13.40
N THR A 167 -31.11 -12.07 12.44
CA THR A 167 -30.69 -12.51 11.11
C THR A 167 -29.44 -13.39 11.20
N ASP A 168 -29.44 -14.51 10.47
CA ASP A 168 -28.27 -15.37 10.38
C ASP A 168 -27.14 -14.70 9.56
N LEU A 169 -26.10 -14.28 10.28
CA LEU A 169 -24.87 -13.68 9.73
C LEU A 169 -23.65 -14.58 9.99
N SER A 170 -23.85 -15.88 10.21
CA SER A 170 -22.79 -16.84 10.53
C SER A 170 -21.75 -16.98 9.43
N LYS A 171 -22.16 -16.88 8.16
CA LYS A 171 -21.27 -17.00 7.00
C LYS A 171 -20.39 -15.77 6.75
N VAL A 172 -20.70 -14.62 7.34
CA VAL A 172 -19.97 -13.37 7.06
C VAL A 172 -18.56 -13.45 7.62
N VAL A 173 -17.57 -13.19 6.78
CA VAL A 173 -16.16 -13.14 7.20
C VAL A 173 -15.93 -11.90 8.07
N ARG A 174 -15.50 -12.13 9.32
CA ARG A 174 -15.20 -11.05 10.27
C ARG A 174 -13.69 -10.80 10.36
N PRO A 175 -13.23 -9.56 10.13
CA PRO A 175 -11.82 -9.20 10.33
C PRO A 175 -11.48 -8.97 11.82
N ARG A 176 -12.49 -8.69 12.65
CA ARG A 176 -12.35 -8.44 14.09
C ARG A 176 -13.26 -9.38 14.89
N ALA A 177 -12.93 -9.55 16.17
CA ALA A 177 -13.73 -10.38 17.09
C ALA A 177 -14.99 -9.66 17.62
N THR A 178 -15.18 -8.38 17.30
CA THR A 178 -16.34 -7.59 17.73
C THR A 178 -17.63 -8.05 17.03
N PRO A 179 -18.80 -7.80 17.63
CA PRO A 179 -20.09 -8.03 16.97
C PRO A 179 -20.19 -7.26 15.65
N LEU A 180 -20.84 -7.88 14.66
CA LEU A 180 -21.04 -7.31 13.33
C LEU A 180 -22.13 -6.23 13.31
N LEU A 181 -23.08 -6.29 14.25
CA LEU A 181 -24.15 -5.31 14.40
C LEU A 181 -23.94 -4.51 15.69
N SER A 182 -24.06 -3.20 15.60
CA SER A 182 -23.97 -2.26 16.71
C SER A 182 -25.29 -1.53 16.92
N GLU A 183 -25.64 -1.27 18.18
CA GLU A 183 -26.86 -0.55 18.55
C GLU A 183 -26.64 0.96 18.56
N PHE A 184 -27.57 1.66 17.93
CA PHE A 184 -27.69 3.12 17.90
C PHE A 184 -29.14 3.53 18.17
N THR A 185 -29.34 4.67 18.82
CA THR A 185 -30.68 5.21 19.07
C THR A 185 -30.92 6.36 18.10
N ASP A 186 -32.03 6.31 17.37
CA ASP A 186 -32.45 7.40 16.49
C ASP A 186 -33.14 8.54 17.26
N ASP A 187 -33.42 9.66 16.58
CA ASP A 187 -34.01 10.85 17.20
C ASP A 187 -35.43 10.61 17.76
N GLU A 188 -36.10 9.54 17.33
CA GLU A 188 -37.40 9.11 17.84
C GLU A 188 -37.28 8.14 19.03
N GLY A 189 -36.07 7.80 19.46
CA GLY A 189 -35.79 6.90 20.57
C GLY A 189 -35.83 5.42 20.20
N LYS A 190 -35.94 5.06 18.91
CA LYS A 190 -35.93 3.67 18.45
C LYS A 190 -34.49 3.16 18.33
N ILE A 191 -34.27 1.93 18.79
CA ILE A 191 -33.00 1.23 18.63
C ILE A 191 -32.88 0.69 17.20
N ARG A 192 -31.76 1.00 16.56
CA ARG A 192 -31.33 0.56 15.23
C ARG A 192 -30.10 -0.33 15.38
N HIS A 193 -30.11 -1.48 14.71
CA HIS A 193 -28.99 -2.42 14.66
C HIS A 193 -28.27 -2.25 13.32
N ILE A 194 -27.12 -1.58 13.34
CA ILE A 194 -26.40 -1.14 12.14
C ILE A 194 -25.15 -1.99 11.93
N TRP A 195 -24.86 -2.33 10.67
CA TRP A 195 -23.68 -3.07 10.26
C TRP A 195 -22.38 -2.29 10.50
N THR A 196 -21.46 -2.88 11.24
CA THR A 196 -20.17 -2.31 11.65
C THR A 196 -19.07 -3.38 11.56
N THR A 197 -18.50 -3.57 10.37
CA THR A 197 -17.55 -4.65 10.05
C THR A 197 -16.28 -4.61 10.91
N PHE A 198 -15.81 -3.40 11.23
CA PHE A 198 -14.51 -3.18 11.88
C PHE A 198 -14.63 -2.79 13.35
N SER A 199 -15.44 -1.78 13.66
CA SER A 199 -15.68 -1.31 15.02
C SER A 199 -17.01 -0.57 15.08
N LYS A 200 -17.58 -0.41 16.28
CA LYS A 200 -18.82 0.39 16.47
C LYS A 200 -18.70 1.80 15.89
N ASP A 201 -17.49 2.38 15.86
CA ASP A 201 -17.27 3.72 15.34
C ASP A 201 -17.29 3.78 13.81
N GLN A 202 -17.05 2.65 13.14
CA GLN A 202 -16.99 2.54 11.68
C GLN A 202 -18.29 1.89 11.16
N VAL A 203 -19.23 2.73 10.73
CA VAL A 203 -20.52 2.30 10.18
C VAL A 203 -20.42 2.06 8.67
N ASP A 204 -20.75 0.85 8.23
CA ASP A 204 -20.61 0.44 6.83
C ASP A 204 -21.62 1.15 5.92
N LEU A 205 -21.14 1.63 4.77
CA LEU A 205 -21.95 2.23 3.73
C LEU A 205 -22.67 1.14 2.91
N ASN A 206 -23.91 1.43 2.52
CA ASN A 206 -24.75 0.54 1.74
C ASN A 206 -24.65 0.82 0.23
N TYR A 207 -23.78 0.10 -0.46
CA TYR A 207 -23.59 0.26 -1.91
C TYR A 207 -24.73 -0.27 -2.79
N GLN A 208 -25.73 -0.95 -2.22
CA GLN A 208 -26.99 -1.22 -2.92
C GLN A 208 -27.77 0.08 -3.17
N SER A 209 -27.48 1.16 -2.43
CA SER A 209 -27.94 2.50 -2.76
C SER A 209 -27.05 3.17 -3.79
N HIS A 210 -27.60 3.48 -4.97
CA HIS A 210 -26.90 4.29 -5.97
C HIS A 210 -26.51 5.69 -5.47
N ARG A 211 -27.17 6.21 -4.41
CA ARG A 211 -26.85 7.51 -3.83
C ARG A 211 -25.53 7.48 -3.07
N VAL A 212 -25.23 6.37 -2.40
CA VAL A 212 -23.93 6.15 -1.74
C VAL A 212 -22.81 6.18 -2.77
N LEU A 213 -22.92 5.37 -3.84
CA LEU A 213 -21.95 5.38 -4.95
C LEU A 213 -21.75 6.80 -5.51
N ARG A 214 -22.84 7.52 -5.76
CA ARG A 214 -22.80 8.88 -6.30
C ARG A 214 -22.07 9.88 -5.38
N ASN A 215 -22.27 9.82 -4.06
CA ASN A 215 -21.63 10.75 -3.12
C ASN A 215 -20.17 10.39 -2.84
N VAL A 216 -19.85 9.11 -2.87
CA VAL A 216 -18.47 8.62 -2.81
C VAL A 216 -17.68 9.08 -4.04
N LEU A 217 -18.24 8.92 -5.24
CA LEU A 217 -17.61 9.43 -6.47
C LEU A 217 -17.42 10.95 -6.42
N ASP A 218 -18.37 11.71 -5.84
CA ASP A 218 -18.23 13.17 -5.65
C ASP A 218 -17.03 13.50 -4.76
N SER A 219 -16.84 12.73 -3.68
CA SER A 219 -15.70 12.89 -2.77
C SER A 219 -14.38 12.54 -3.46
N MET A 220 -14.34 11.45 -4.23
CA MET A 220 -13.15 11.07 -5.01
C MET A 220 -12.79 12.13 -6.07
N PHE A 221 -13.77 12.65 -6.81
CA PHE A 221 -13.53 13.74 -7.74
C PHE A 221 -13.09 15.02 -7.06
N TYR A 222 -13.61 15.32 -5.87
CA TYR A 222 -13.14 16.46 -5.09
C TYR A 222 -11.66 16.30 -4.70
N TYR A 223 -11.21 15.10 -4.36
CA TYR A 223 -9.78 14.86 -4.12
C TYR A 223 -8.94 15.06 -5.37
N ILE A 224 -9.42 14.61 -6.53
CA ILE A 224 -8.73 14.81 -7.82
C ILE A 224 -8.69 16.29 -8.20
N GLU A 225 -9.78 17.03 -8.00
CA GLU A 225 -9.83 18.50 -8.15
C GLU A 225 -8.78 19.18 -7.27
N LYS A 226 -8.48 18.60 -6.10
CA LYS A 226 -7.45 19.07 -5.15
C LYS A 226 -6.04 18.53 -5.42
N GLY A 227 -5.84 17.80 -6.52
CA GLY A 227 -4.53 17.35 -7.00
C GLY A 227 -4.19 15.89 -6.67
N ALA A 228 -5.12 15.08 -6.15
CA ALA A 228 -4.90 13.65 -6.03
C ALA A 228 -4.78 13.00 -7.42
N THR A 229 -3.71 12.24 -7.63
CA THR A 229 -3.46 11.49 -8.89
C THR A 229 -3.43 9.98 -8.66
N LEU A 230 -3.46 9.53 -7.41
CA LEU A 230 -3.64 8.14 -7.02
C LEU A 230 -4.67 8.04 -5.89
N ILE A 231 -5.47 6.98 -5.90
CA ILE A 231 -6.48 6.74 -4.86
C ILE A 231 -6.30 5.31 -4.35
N ARG A 232 -6.02 5.17 -3.05
CA ARG A 232 -6.02 3.89 -2.33
C ARG A 232 -7.45 3.55 -1.92
N LEU A 233 -7.99 2.42 -2.37
CA LEU A 233 -9.29 1.94 -1.94
C LEU A 233 -9.12 1.11 -0.67
N ASP A 234 -9.48 1.72 0.46
CA ASP A 234 -9.39 1.11 1.78
C ASP A 234 -10.54 0.12 2.02
N ALA A 235 -10.24 -1.01 2.67
CA ALA A 235 -11.21 -2.04 3.05
C ALA A 235 -12.11 -2.51 1.89
N ILE A 236 -11.60 -2.42 0.65
CA ILE A 236 -12.42 -2.52 -0.56
C ILE A 236 -13.08 -3.89 -0.72
N ALA A 237 -12.46 -4.95 -0.18
CA ALA A 237 -12.99 -6.31 -0.25
C ALA A 237 -14.36 -6.47 0.40
N PHE A 238 -14.70 -5.63 1.38
CA PHE A 238 -15.95 -5.70 2.16
C PHE A 238 -17.06 -4.78 1.62
N ILE A 239 -16.82 -4.04 0.53
CA ILE A 239 -17.69 -2.93 0.10
C ILE A 239 -19.13 -3.36 -0.23
N TRP A 240 -19.32 -4.60 -0.70
CA TRP A 240 -20.63 -5.17 -1.05
C TRP A 240 -21.07 -6.25 -0.07
N LYS A 241 -22.35 -6.23 0.31
CA LYS A 241 -22.94 -7.15 1.30
C LYS A 241 -24.11 -7.91 0.69
N GLU A 242 -24.09 -9.24 0.83
CA GLU A 242 -25.15 -10.14 0.38
C GLU A 242 -25.38 -11.25 1.40
N LEU A 243 -26.60 -11.33 1.94
CA LEU A 243 -26.96 -12.31 2.96
C LEU A 243 -26.75 -13.75 2.44
N GLY A 244 -26.23 -14.62 3.31
CA GLY A 244 -25.92 -16.00 2.95
C GLY A 244 -24.60 -16.21 2.22
N THR A 245 -23.81 -15.15 2.03
CA THR A 245 -22.44 -15.16 1.48
C THR A 245 -21.41 -14.77 2.54
N GLU A 246 -20.13 -14.76 2.16
CA GLU A 246 -19.04 -14.29 3.02
C GLU A 246 -18.95 -12.75 3.12
N CYS A 247 -19.67 -12.00 2.27
CA CYS A 247 -19.60 -10.53 2.16
C CYS A 247 -18.17 -9.99 1.97
N VAL A 248 -17.32 -10.75 1.29
CA VAL A 248 -15.95 -10.37 0.95
C VAL A 248 -15.63 -10.86 -0.46
N HIS A 249 -14.90 -10.07 -1.26
CA HIS A 249 -14.53 -10.40 -2.64
C HIS A 249 -15.71 -10.72 -3.58
N LEU A 250 -16.91 -10.21 -3.30
CA LEU A 250 -18.08 -10.51 -4.11
C LEU A 250 -17.91 -10.00 -5.55
N PRO A 251 -18.51 -10.64 -6.57
CA PRO A 251 -18.45 -10.16 -7.95
C PRO A 251 -18.89 -8.69 -8.11
N GLN A 252 -19.83 -8.25 -7.29
CA GLN A 252 -20.30 -6.86 -7.25
C GLN A 252 -19.22 -5.91 -6.73
N THR A 253 -18.32 -6.35 -5.84
CA THR A 253 -17.15 -5.57 -5.42
C THR A 253 -16.25 -5.26 -6.62
N HIS A 254 -15.90 -6.27 -7.42
CA HIS A 254 -15.11 -6.09 -8.63
C HIS A 254 -15.81 -5.18 -9.65
N GLU A 255 -17.10 -5.43 -9.91
CA GLU A 255 -17.89 -4.63 -10.85
C GLU A 255 -17.98 -3.15 -10.41
N LEU A 256 -18.06 -2.90 -9.10
CA LEU A 256 -18.08 -1.56 -8.52
C LEU A 256 -16.74 -0.82 -8.72
N ILE A 257 -15.61 -1.49 -8.50
CA ILE A 257 -14.27 -0.90 -8.72
C ILE A 257 -14.07 -0.59 -10.21
N GLN A 258 -14.47 -1.50 -11.09
CA GLN A 258 -14.39 -1.31 -12.54
C GLN A 258 -15.24 -0.12 -12.99
N LEU A 259 -16.45 0.01 -12.43
CA LEU A 259 -17.32 1.17 -12.65
C LEU A 259 -16.68 2.46 -12.13
N MET A 260 -16.15 2.46 -10.89
CA MET A 260 -15.48 3.64 -10.33
C MET A 260 -14.32 4.08 -11.21
N ARG A 261 -13.47 3.16 -11.66
CA ARG A 261 -12.37 3.45 -12.60
C ARG A 261 -12.88 4.12 -13.87
N GLU A 262 -13.85 3.51 -14.54
CA GLU A 262 -14.38 4.06 -15.80
C GLU A 262 -14.97 5.46 -15.61
N VAL A 263 -15.71 5.68 -14.52
CA VAL A 263 -16.28 7.00 -14.21
C VAL A 263 -15.19 8.03 -13.94
N LEU A 264 -14.16 7.71 -13.17
CA LEU A 264 -13.05 8.63 -12.92
C LEU A 264 -12.28 8.95 -14.21
N HIS A 265 -12.04 7.95 -15.05
CA HIS A 265 -11.30 8.08 -16.30
C HIS A 265 -12.01 8.88 -17.38
N GLU A 266 -13.33 9.08 -17.26
CA GLU A 266 -14.05 10.06 -18.09
C GLU A 266 -13.57 11.49 -17.83
N VAL A 267 -13.06 11.80 -16.64
CA VAL A 267 -12.63 13.15 -16.25
C VAL A 267 -11.11 13.26 -16.14
N ALA A 268 -10.47 12.25 -15.54
CA ALA A 268 -9.05 12.22 -15.21
C ALA A 268 -8.46 10.83 -15.54
N PRO A 269 -8.16 10.55 -16.83
CA PRO A 269 -7.67 9.24 -17.28
C PRO A 269 -6.32 8.82 -16.68
N GLU A 270 -5.54 9.77 -16.16
CA GLU A 270 -4.25 9.55 -15.51
C GLU A 270 -4.36 9.03 -14.07
N VAL A 271 -5.55 9.09 -13.45
CA VAL A 271 -5.73 8.69 -12.06
C VAL A 271 -5.55 7.18 -11.91
N ILE A 272 -4.71 6.80 -10.95
CA ILE A 272 -4.36 5.41 -10.66
C ILE A 272 -5.17 4.94 -9.45
N ILE A 273 -5.93 3.86 -9.61
CA ILE A 273 -6.59 3.18 -8.50
C ILE A 273 -5.65 2.09 -7.98
N ILE A 274 -5.50 2.06 -6.66
CA ILE A 274 -4.73 1.06 -5.92
C ILE A 274 -5.67 0.37 -4.95
N THR A 275 -5.78 -0.95 -5.01
CA THR A 275 -6.56 -1.70 -4.02
C THR A 275 -5.66 -2.15 -2.87
N GLU A 276 -6.19 -2.03 -1.65
CA GLU A 276 -5.57 -2.61 -0.49
C GLU A 276 -6.37 -3.83 -0.01
N THR A 277 -5.78 -5.02 -0.19
CA THR A 277 -6.38 -6.27 0.27
C THR A 277 -5.36 -7.20 0.91
N ASN A 278 -5.26 -7.15 2.24
CA ASN A 278 -4.43 -8.04 3.06
C ASN A 278 -5.03 -9.47 3.18
N VAL A 279 -5.02 -10.19 2.06
CA VAL A 279 -5.63 -11.52 1.87
C VAL A 279 -4.65 -12.46 1.17
N PRO A 280 -4.91 -13.78 1.10
CA PRO A 280 -4.07 -14.71 0.34
C PRO A 280 -3.70 -14.17 -1.04
N HIS A 281 -2.45 -14.39 -1.47
CA HIS A 281 -1.88 -13.74 -2.65
C HIS A 281 -2.76 -13.84 -3.92
N HIS A 282 -3.34 -15.01 -4.18
CA HIS A 282 -4.20 -15.25 -5.35
C HIS A 282 -5.51 -14.43 -5.33
N GLU A 283 -6.08 -14.17 -4.16
CA GLU A 283 -7.25 -13.31 -4.01
C GLU A 283 -6.88 -11.83 -4.24
N ASN A 284 -5.72 -11.39 -3.73
CA ASN A 284 -5.25 -10.02 -3.89
C ASN A 284 -4.97 -9.65 -5.36
N VAL A 285 -4.36 -10.55 -6.15
CA VAL A 285 -4.07 -10.28 -7.57
C VAL A 285 -5.31 -10.30 -8.47
N SER A 286 -6.44 -10.83 -8.00
CA SER A 286 -7.70 -10.81 -8.75
C SER A 286 -8.22 -9.40 -9.01
N TYR A 287 -7.85 -8.42 -8.17
CA TYR A 287 -8.22 -7.01 -8.30
C TYR A 287 -7.56 -6.28 -9.46
N PHE A 288 -6.61 -6.91 -10.16
CA PHE A 288 -6.17 -6.41 -11.46
C PHE A 288 -7.28 -6.54 -12.54
N GLY A 289 -8.31 -7.35 -12.28
CA GLY A 289 -9.37 -7.65 -13.25
C GLY A 289 -8.80 -8.29 -14.51
N SER A 290 -9.21 -7.80 -15.68
CA SER A 290 -8.62 -8.21 -16.96
C SER A 290 -7.22 -7.61 -17.23
N GLY A 291 -6.72 -6.78 -16.32
CA GLY A 291 -5.51 -5.99 -16.50
C GLY A 291 -5.75 -4.65 -17.21
N ALA A 292 -6.99 -4.28 -17.52
CA ALA A 292 -7.30 -3.01 -18.19
C ALA A 292 -8.53 -2.27 -17.64
N ASP A 293 -9.30 -2.90 -16.74
CA ASP A 293 -10.63 -2.43 -16.34
C ASP A 293 -10.83 -2.24 -14.84
N GLU A 294 -9.95 -2.76 -13.97
CA GLU A 294 -10.09 -2.67 -12.51
C GLU A 294 -8.94 -1.89 -11.86
N ALA A 295 -8.25 -2.38 -10.82
CA ALA A 295 -7.14 -1.65 -10.21
C ALA A 295 -5.91 -1.64 -11.13
N GLN A 296 -5.22 -0.51 -11.20
CA GLN A 296 -3.94 -0.41 -11.92
C GLN A 296 -2.78 -0.91 -11.06
N MET A 297 -2.92 -0.83 -9.73
CA MET A 297 -1.93 -1.36 -8.80
C MET A 297 -2.59 -2.14 -7.67
N VAL A 298 -1.91 -3.18 -7.19
CA VAL A 298 -2.30 -3.91 -5.97
C VAL A 298 -1.10 -3.97 -5.02
N TYR A 299 -1.36 -3.86 -3.72
CA TYR A 299 -0.32 -4.05 -2.71
C TYR A 299 0.26 -5.47 -2.77
N ASN A 300 1.58 -5.59 -2.69
CA ASN A 300 2.25 -6.90 -2.66
C ASN A 300 2.40 -7.41 -1.22
N PHE A 301 1.28 -7.73 -0.58
CA PHE A 301 1.23 -8.07 0.85
C PHE A 301 1.98 -9.35 1.27
N ALA A 302 2.26 -10.26 0.34
CA ALA A 302 3.07 -11.45 0.64
C ALA A 302 4.56 -11.11 0.82
N LEU A 303 5.04 -10.02 0.21
CA LEU A 303 6.45 -9.65 0.23
C LEU A 303 6.97 -9.33 1.65
N PRO A 304 6.34 -8.44 2.46
CA PRO A 304 6.84 -8.12 3.79
C PRO A 304 7.14 -9.31 4.71
N PRO A 305 6.20 -10.25 4.97
CA PRO A 305 6.48 -11.38 5.84
C PRO A 305 7.46 -12.40 5.23
N LEU A 306 7.49 -12.56 3.90
CA LEU A 306 8.47 -13.45 3.24
C LEU A 306 9.89 -12.91 3.37
N LEU A 307 10.09 -11.59 3.28
CA LEU A 307 11.39 -10.97 3.53
C LEU A 307 11.83 -11.14 4.99
N VAL A 308 10.91 -10.97 5.95
CA VAL A 308 11.19 -11.24 7.37
C VAL A 308 11.62 -12.69 7.55
N HIS A 309 10.83 -13.64 7.03
CA HIS A 309 11.14 -15.06 7.05
C HIS A 309 12.54 -15.33 6.50
N SER A 310 12.82 -14.89 5.28
CA SER A 310 14.07 -15.19 4.58
C SER A 310 15.31 -14.59 5.24
N ILE A 311 15.19 -13.43 5.89
CA ILE A 311 16.30 -12.82 6.63
C ILE A 311 16.55 -13.56 7.94
N LEU A 312 15.50 -13.93 8.68
CA LEU A 312 15.62 -14.64 9.95
C LEU A 312 16.14 -16.06 9.77
N THR A 313 15.72 -16.75 8.71
CA THR A 313 16.17 -18.13 8.39
C THR A 313 17.41 -18.17 7.52
N LYS A 314 17.84 -17.02 6.97
CA LYS A 314 18.93 -16.89 5.99
C LYS A 314 18.71 -17.78 4.75
N ASN A 315 17.44 -18.00 4.39
CA ASN A 315 17.01 -18.86 3.30
C ASN A 315 15.95 -18.16 2.42
N THR A 316 16.22 -18.08 1.11
CA THR A 316 15.39 -17.44 0.09
C THR A 316 14.60 -18.43 -0.77
N GLU A 317 14.68 -19.76 -0.54
CA GLU A 317 14.00 -20.77 -1.37
C GLU A 317 12.50 -20.49 -1.52
N THR A 318 11.80 -20.27 -0.41
CA THR A 318 10.35 -19.97 -0.43
C THR A 318 10.06 -18.62 -1.06
N LEU A 319 10.88 -17.59 -0.79
CA LEU A 319 10.75 -16.26 -1.39
C LEU A 319 10.95 -16.32 -2.91
N THR A 320 11.99 -17.01 -3.39
CA THR A 320 12.30 -17.19 -4.80
C THR A 320 11.21 -17.99 -5.51
N SER A 321 10.75 -19.09 -4.90
CA SER A 321 9.68 -19.93 -5.45
C SER A 321 8.38 -19.15 -5.60
N TRP A 322 7.99 -18.38 -4.57
CA TRP A 322 6.83 -17.48 -4.66
C TRP A 322 7.04 -16.39 -5.71
N ALA A 323 8.20 -15.74 -5.74
CA ALA A 323 8.47 -14.65 -6.69
C ALA A 323 8.39 -15.13 -8.15
N GLN A 324 8.80 -16.37 -8.43
CA GLN A 324 8.67 -16.99 -9.76
C GLN A 324 7.21 -17.21 -10.19
N THR A 325 6.24 -17.22 -9.27
CA THR A 325 4.81 -17.30 -9.60
C THR A 325 4.19 -15.95 -9.98
N LEU A 326 4.90 -14.84 -9.74
CA LEU A 326 4.38 -13.50 -10.00
C LEU A 326 4.16 -13.30 -11.50
N THR A 327 2.92 -13.03 -11.86
CA THR A 327 2.50 -12.73 -13.23
C THR A 327 1.58 -11.52 -13.21
N LEU A 328 1.55 -10.80 -14.34
CA LEU A 328 0.66 -9.66 -14.55
C LEU A 328 -0.27 -10.00 -15.72
N PRO A 329 -1.58 -9.69 -15.63
CA PRO A 329 -2.53 -9.97 -16.70
C PRO A 329 -2.32 -9.08 -17.94
N SER A 330 -1.61 -7.96 -17.80
CA SER A 330 -1.29 -7.03 -18.89
C SER A 330 -0.02 -6.23 -18.58
N ASP A 331 0.43 -5.42 -19.54
CA ASP A 331 1.49 -4.42 -19.41
C ASP A 331 1.00 -3.06 -18.90
N LYS A 332 -0.23 -2.99 -18.36
CA LYS A 332 -0.88 -1.75 -17.87
C LYS A 332 -1.09 -1.74 -16.35
N VAL A 333 -0.74 -2.83 -15.70
CA VAL A 333 -0.87 -3.00 -14.25
C VAL A 333 0.46 -3.38 -13.65
N CYS A 334 0.67 -3.06 -12.37
CA CYS A 334 1.89 -3.45 -11.69
C CYS A 334 1.67 -3.62 -10.19
N PHE A 335 2.57 -4.34 -9.53
CA PHE A 335 2.57 -4.46 -8.07
C PHE A 335 2.99 -3.15 -7.39
N PHE A 336 2.44 -2.91 -6.21
CA PHE A 336 2.94 -1.92 -5.25
C PHE A 336 3.75 -2.65 -4.16
N ASN A 337 5.07 -2.57 -4.26
CA ASN A 337 6.01 -3.34 -3.43
C ASN A 337 6.42 -2.54 -2.20
N PHE A 338 6.34 -3.11 -1.02
CA PHE A 338 6.65 -2.42 0.24
C PHE A 338 7.18 -3.42 1.28
N THR A 339 7.80 -2.91 2.34
CA THR A 339 8.17 -3.72 3.52
C THR A 339 7.28 -3.45 4.73
N ALA A 340 6.79 -2.22 4.88
CA ALA A 340 6.05 -1.81 6.06
C ALA A 340 4.98 -0.79 5.68
N SER A 341 3.96 -0.67 6.53
CA SER A 341 2.88 0.29 6.38
C SER A 341 2.47 0.80 7.77
N HIS A 342 1.40 1.58 7.82
CA HIS A 342 0.77 1.97 9.07
C HIS A 342 0.14 0.79 9.83
N ASP A 343 -0.21 -0.29 9.13
CA ASP A 343 -0.64 -1.53 9.73
C ASP A 343 0.56 -2.43 10.06
N GLY A 344 0.34 -3.43 10.91
CA GLY A 344 1.34 -4.47 11.14
C GLY A 344 1.54 -5.37 9.91
N ILE A 345 2.53 -6.24 10.00
CA ILE A 345 2.85 -7.22 8.95
C ILE A 345 1.77 -8.30 8.97
N GLY A 346 0.90 -8.30 7.95
CA GLY A 346 -0.15 -9.30 7.79
C GLY A 346 0.40 -10.70 7.53
N LEU A 347 -0.23 -11.71 8.14
CA LEU A 347 0.16 -13.12 7.98
C LEU A 347 -0.79 -13.91 7.07
N ARG A 348 -1.99 -13.38 6.76
CA ARG A 348 -2.89 -13.98 5.76
C ARG A 348 -2.29 -14.12 4.36
N PRO A 349 -1.51 -13.16 3.84
CA PRO A 349 -0.99 -13.19 2.46
C PRO A 349 -0.06 -14.38 2.18
N ILE A 350 0.59 -14.92 3.22
CA ILE A 350 1.51 -16.06 3.13
C ILE A 350 0.85 -17.40 3.41
N LYS A 351 -0.47 -17.44 3.62
CA LYS A 351 -1.20 -18.71 3.78
C LYS A 351 -1.08 -19.55 2.51
N GLY A 352 -0.56 -20.77 2.65
CA GLY A 352 -0.27 -21.66 1.53
C GLY A 352 1.06 -21.37 0.82
N ILE A 353 1.84 -20.40 1.31
CA ILE A 353 3.23 -20.13 0.88
C ILE A 353 4.20 -20.61 1.95
N LEU A 354 3.96 -20.24 3.21
CA LEU A 354 4.69 -20.75 4.36
C LEU A 354 3.84 -21.76 5.13
N SER A 355 4.51 -22.73 5.75
CA SER A 355 3.91 -23.68 6.69
C SER A 355 3.59 -23.00 8.03
N ASP A 356 2.69 -23.59 8.81
CA ASP A 356 2.32 -23.05 10.12
C ASP A 356 3.52 -22.99 11.08
N ASP A 357 4.45 -23.94 11.00
CA ASP A 357 5.69 -23.94 11.80
C ASP A 357 6.61 -22.77 11.41
N GLU A 358 6.73 -22.45 10.13
CA GLU A 358 7.50 -21.30 9.65
C GLU A 358 6.84 -19.98 10.06
N VAL A 359 5.51 -19.90 10.04
CA VAL A 359 4.76 -18.74 10.54
C VAL A 359 4.98 -18.57 12.05
N ASN A 360 4.86 -19.65 12.82
CA ASN A 360 5.09 -19.64 14.26
C ASN A 360 6.53 -19.23 14.60
N HIS A 361 7.51 -19.67 13.81
CA HIS A 361 8.90 -19.24 13.98
C HIS A 361 9.05 -17.71 13.84
N ILE A 362 8.43 -17.10 12.83
CA ILE A 362 8.47 -15.64 12.65
C ILE A 362 7.78 -14.93 13.81
N VAL A 363 6.62 -15.44 14.24
CA VAL A 363 5.86 -14.93 15.39
C VAL A 363 6.72 -14.92 16.66
N GLU A 364 7.35 -16.05 16.98
CA GLU A 364 8.24 -16.20 18.14
C GLU A 364 9.41 -15.22 18.06
N LYS A 365 10.08 -15.13 16.90
CA LYS A 365 11.21 -14.20 16.70
C LYS A 365 10.80 -12.75 16.88
N VAL A 366 9.68 -12.34 16.32
CA VAL A 366 9.19 -10.97 16.48
C VAL A 366 8.85 -10.67 17.94
N GLN A 367 8.25 -11.61 18.67
CA GLN A 367 8.00 -11.46 20.11
C GLN A 367 9.29 -11.37 20.92
N GLU A 368 10.29 -12.21 20.62
CA GLU A 368 11.63 -12.13 21.21
C GLU A 368 12.30 -10.76 20.94
N HIS A 369 12.00 -10.15 19.80
CA HIS A 369 12.50 -8.82 19.42
C HIS A 369 11.67 -7.67 20.02
N GLY A 370 10.67 -7.97 20.87
CA GLY A 370 9.79 -6.99 21.51
C GLY A 370 8.58 -6.57 20.68
N GLY A 371 8.34 -7.19 19.52
CA GLY A 371 7.09 -7.01 18.78
C GLY A 371 5.89 -7.63 19.47
N LEU A 372 4.69 -7.23 19.02
CA LEU A 372 3.41 -7.71 19.54
C LEU A 372 2.64 -8.43 18.43
N VAL A 373 1.70 -9.31 18.80
CA VAL A 373 0.95 -10.11 17.84
C VAL A 373 -0.54 -9.93 18.09
N SER A 374 -1.26 -9.59 17.01
CA SER A 374 -2.71 -9.60 17.00
C SER A 374 -3.19 -10.95 16.50
N PHE A 375 -4.18 -11.52 17.19
CA PHE A 375 -4.74 -12.83 16.86
C PHE A 375 -6.17 -12.69 16.35
N ARG A 376 -6.54 -13.57 15.42
CA ARG A 376 -7.93 -13.77 14.98
C ARG A 376 -8.52 -14.95 15.74
N ALA A 377 -9.79 -14.86 16.11
CA ALA A 377 -10.54 -15.99 16.63
C ALA A 377 -11.14 -16.78 15.46
N GLU A 378 -10.94 -18.08 15.45
CA GLU A 378 -11.53 -19.02 14.50
C GLU A 378 -12.89 -19.53 15.01
N GLU A 379 -13.67 -20.16 14.13
CA GLU A 379 -15.02 -20.68 14.46
C GLU A 379 -15.00 -21.74 15.57
N ASP A 380 -13.91 -22.51 15.66
CA ASP A 380 -13.71 -23.53 16.70
C ASP A 380 -13.18 -22.96 18.03
N GLY A 381 -13.02 -21.62 18.12
CA GLY A 381 -12.51 -20.91 19.28
C GLY A 381 -10.99 -20.88 19.39
N THR A 382 -10.26 -21.49 18.45
CA THR A 382 -8.79 -21.37 18.39
C THR A 382 -8.38 -19.95 17.96
N LYS A 383 -7.11 -19.60 18.22
CA LYS A 383 -6.56 -18.30 17.85
C LYS A 383 -5.40 -18.49 16.88
N THR A 384 -5.49 -17.85 15.73
CA THR A 384 -4.43 -17.84 14.72
C THR A 384 -3.73 -16.47 14.71
N PRO A 385 -2.39 -16.42 14.61
CA PRO A 385 -1.68 -15.18 14.39
C PRO A 385 -2.17 -14.48 13.12
N TYR A 386 -2.60 -13.23 13.24
CA TYR A 386 -3.16 -12.47 12.13
C TYR A 386 -2.20 -11.39 11.62
N GLU A 387 -1.54 -10.70 12.56
CA GLU A 387 -0.72 -9.53 12.25
C GLU A 387 0.41 -9.35 13.27
N LEU A 388 1.62 -9.11 12.78
CA LEU A 388 2.80 -8.78 13.59
C LEU A 388 2.91 -7.25 13.71
N ASN A 389 2.90 -6.74 14.93
CA ASN A 389 3.01 -5.32 15.24
C ASN A 389 4.42 -5.04 15.74
N CYS A 390 5.26 -4.49 14.86
CA CYS A 390 6.63 -4.12 15.16
C CYS A 390 7.11 -3.07 14.15
N SER A 391 8.18 -2.37 14.50
CA SER A 391 9.02 -1.68 13.54
C SER A 391 9.67 -2.73 12.63
N TYR A 392 9.79 -2.43 11.33
CA TYR A 392 10.33 -3.41 10.40
C TYR A 392 11.80 -3.74 10.70
N ILE A 393 12.58 -2.76 11.14
CA ILE A 393 13.99 -2.95 11.49
C ILE A 393 14.17 -3.91 12.67
N ASP A 394 13.30 -3.85 13.67
CA ASP A 394 13.32 -4.77 14.82
C ASP A 394 12.74 -6.14 14.46
N ALA A 395 11.84 -6.23 13.48
CA ALA A 395 11.40 -7.54 12.98
C ALA A 395 12.58 -8.38 12.44
N LEU A 396 13.57 -7.72 11.84
CA LEU A 396 14.71 -8.36 11.17
C LEU A 396 15.91 -8.63 12.10
N THR A 397 15.99 -7.96 13.24
CA THR A 397 17.22 -7.93 14.05
C THR A 397 16.89 -7.88 15.54
N ASN A 398 17.52 -8.77 16.30
CA ASN A 398 17.31 -8.79 17.75
C ASN A 398 17.80 -7.47 18.38
N PRO A 399 17.08 -6.90 19.37
CA PRO A 399 17.51 -5.69 20.09
C PRO A 399 18.93 -5.74 20.66
N ASN A 400 19.45 -6.95 20.96
CA ASN A 400 20.80 -7.15 21.49
C ASN A 400 21.90 -7.29 20.42
N GLU A 401 21.53 -7.33 19.13
CA GLU A 401 22.51 -7.36 18.02
C GLU A 401 23.01 -5.93 17.67
N ASP A 402 24.23 -5.86 17.14
CA ASP A 402 24.90 -4.59 16.80
C ASP A 402 24.22 -3.86 15.63
N ASP A 403 24.24 -2.52 15.70
CA ASP A 403 23.62 -1.65 14.71
C ASP A 403 24.15 -1.86 13.27
N LYS A 404 25.38 -2.38 13.09
CA LYS A 404 25.89 -2.71 11.75
C LYS A 404 25.13 -3.87 11.12
N ILE A 405 24.78 -4.90 11.90
CA ILE A 405 23.99 -6.04 11.40
C ILE A 405 22.57 -5.58 11.12
N ARG A 406 22.01 -4.80 12.04
CA ARG A 406 20.70 -4.16 11.91
C ARG A 406 20.58 -3.36 10.63
N PHE A 407 21.52 -2.44 10.40
CA PHE A 407 21.62 -1.64 9.19
C PHE A 407 21.70 -2.52 7.94
N LYS A 408 22.58 -3.52 7.92
CA LYS A 408 22.76 -4.42 6.77
C LYS A 408 21.47 -5.16 6.41
N ARG A 409 20.79 -5.77 7.39
CA ARG A 409 19.54 -6.52 7.16
C ARG A 409 18.41 -5.61 6.71
N MET A 410 18.29 -4.42 7.32
CA MET A 410 17.28 -3.45 6.91
C MET A 410 17.53 -2.95 5.48
N LEU A 411 18.76 -2.53 5.17
CA LEU A 411 19.11 -2.06 3.83
C LEU A 411 18.93 -3.15 2.76
N LEU A 412 19.25 -4.42 3.09
CA LEU A 412 19.00 -5.57 2.22
C LEU A 412 17.50 -5.74 1.90
N ALA A 413 16.63 -5.66 2.91
CA ALA A 413 15.19 -5.77 2.71
C ALA A 413 14.65 -4.60 1.85
N GLN A 414 15.09 -3.37 2.15
CA GLN A 414 14.71 -2.18 1.39
C GLN A 414 15.22 -2.24 -0.07
N ALA A 415 16.46 -2.67 -0.28
CA ALA A 415 17.02 -2.87 -1.61
C ALA A 415 16.25 -3.94 -2.40
N THR A 416 15.78 -4.99 -1.73
CA THR A 416 14.95 -6.03 -2.35
C THR A 416 13.62 -5.46 -2.84
N VAL A 417 12.94 -4.64 -2.03
CA VAL A 417 11.73 -3.93 -2.48
C VAL A 417 12.00 -3.02 -3.68
N LEU A 418 13.15 -2.32 -3.69
CA LEU A 418 13.55 -1.45 -4.81
C LEU A 418 13.86 -2.20 -6.11
N VAL A 419 13.98 -3.52 -6.12
CA VAL A 419 14.22 -4.28 -7.36
C VAL A 419 13.08 -5.22 -7.70
N MET A 420 12.04 -5.32 -6.87
CA MET A 420 10.84 -6.06 -7.25
C MET A 420 10.14 -5.38 -8.43
N PRO A 421 9.58 -6.15 -9.38
CA PRO A 421 8.84 -5.59 -10.50
C PRO A 421 7.61 -4.83 -10.00
N GLY A 422 7.52 -3.55 -10.35
CA GLY A 422 6.47 -2.65 -9.90
C GLY A 422 6.99 -1.35 -9.29
N VAL A 423 6.12 -0.69 -8.53
CA VAL A 423 6.39 0.60 -7.88
C VAL A 423 6.71 0.39 -6.40
N PRO A 424 7.85 0.90 -5.89
CA PRO A 424 8.18 0.87 -4.47
C PRO A 424 7.34 1.86 -3.64
N GLY A 425 6.74 1.33 -2.59
CA GLY A 425 6.16 2.07 -1.47
C GLY A 425 7.12 2.06 -0.29
N ILE A 426 7.50 3.25 0.17
CA ILE A 426 8.45 3.43 1.27
C ILE A 426 7.72 4.04 2.44
N TYR A 427 7.58 3.29 3.53
CA TYR A 427 7.01 3.83 4.76
C TYR A 427 8.01 4.75 5.46
N PHE A 428 7.56 5.89 5.98
CA PHE A 428 8.42 6.91 6.59
C PHE A 428 9.41 6.34 7.61
N HIS A 429 8.94 5.46 8.49
CA HIS A 429 9.78 4.80 9.49
C HIS A 429 10.90 3.92 8.91
N SER A 430 10.74 3.41 7.68
CA SER A 430 11.78 2.68 6.97
C SER A 430 12.87 3.59 6.39
N LEU A 431 12.56 4.87 6.11
CA LEU A 431 13.57 5.86 5.69
C LEU A 431 14.51 6.20 6.83
N VAL A 432 13.96 6.41 8.03
CA VAL A 432 14.73 6.90 9.19
C VAL A 432 15.16 5.79 10.15
N GLY A 433 14.84 4.53 9.85
CA GLY A 433 15.27 3.37 10.64
C GLY A 433 14.66 3.30 12.03
N SER A 434 13.40 3.72 12.19
CA SER A 434 12.72 3.77 13.49
C SER A 434 12.58 2.41 14.14
N GLN A 435 12.72 2.39 15.47
CA GLN A 435 12.56 1.19 16.31
C GLN A 435 11.18 1.13 16.95
N ASN A 436 10.91 0.05 17.70
CA ASN A 436 9.64 -0.22 18.37
C ASN A 436 9.27 0.90 19.36
N TYR A 437 8.16 1.57 19.11
CA TYR A 437 7.62 2.65 19.94
C TYR A 437 6.75 2.10 21.07
N HIS A 438 7.38 1.42 22.03
CA HIS A 438 6.69 0.78 23.15
C HIS A 438 5.89 1.74 24.02
N ASP A 439 6.38 2.96 24.22
CA ASP A 439 5.66 3.95 25.02
C ASP A 439 4.36 4.37 24.34
N GLY A 440 4.33 4.48 23.01
CA GLY A 440 3.08 4.71 22.26
C GLY A 440 2.05 3.61 22.48
N VAL A 441 2.47 2.34 22.49
CA VAL A 441 1.57 1.22 22.79
C VAL A 441 1.02 1.33 24.20
N LYS A 442 1.86 1.61 25.21
CA LYS A 442 1.43 1.75 26.61
C LYS A 442 0.37 2.84 26.79
N HIS A 443 0.54 3.99 26.13
CA HIS A 443 -0.38 5.11 26.24
C HIS A 443 -1.69 4.88 25.46
N SER A 444 -1.62 4.29 24.26
CA SER A 444 -2.80 4.09 23.40
C SER A 444 -3.59 2.83 23.71
N GLY A 445 -2.94 1.78 24.26
CA GLY A 445 -3.51 0.44 24.37
C GLY A 445 -3.65 -0.29 23.03
N ILE A 446 -3.10 0.25 21.94
CA ILE A 446 -3.23 -0.29 20.59
C ILE A 446 -1.87 -0.80 20.12
N ASN A 447 -1.79 -2.09 19.77
CA ASN A 447 -0.53 -2.73 19.34
C ASN A 447 0.11 -2.03 18.14
N ARG A 448 -0.69 -1.61 17.15
CA ARG A 448 -0.20 -0.95 15.92
C ARG A 448 0.52 0.37 16.20
N THR A 449 0.32 1.01 17.35
CA THR A 449 1.04 2.24 17.70
C THR A 449 2.56 2.05 17.76
N ILE A 450 3.03 0.80 17.93
CA ILE A 450 4.45 0.44 18.00
C ILE A 450 5.27 0.88 16.77
N ASN A 451 4.64 1.05 15.61
CA ASN A 451 5.30 1.47 14.36
C ASN A 451 4.73 2.79 13.80
N ARG A 452 4.21 3.66 14.69
CA ARG A 452 3.55 4.93 14.34
C ARG A 452 4.06 6.13 15.16
N GLU A 453 5.30 6.07 15.63
CA GLU A 453 5.92 7.17 16.39
C GLU A 453 5.86 8.49 15.60
N LYS A 454 5.53 9.60 16.26
CA LYS A 454 5.52 10.94 15.65
C LYS A 454 6.78 11.68 16.07
N TYR A 455 7.42 12.36 15.13
CA TYR A 455 8.67 13.06 15.40
C TYR A 455 8.49 14.56 15.49
N ASN A 456 9.06 15.17 16.53
CA ASN A 456 9.38 16.58 16.49
C ASN A 456 10.48 16.81 15.43
N ILE A 457 10.26 17.76 14.52
CA ILE A 457 11.14 17.95 13.36
C ILE A 457 12.56 18.34 13.76
N ASP A 458 12.74 19.18 14.78
CA ASP A 458 14.07 19.64 15.21
C ASP A 458 14.89 18.48 15.80
N TRP A 459 14.24 17.56 16.50
CA TRP A 459 14.87 16.33 16.98
C TRP A 459 15.28 15.42 15.82
N LEU A 460 14.39 15.21 14.84
CA LEU A 460 14.68 14.33 13.71
C LEU A 460 15.83 14.88 12.85
N GLU A 461 15.84 16.18 12.56
CA GLU A 461 16.94 16.84 11.82
C GLU A 461 18.29 16.68 12.54
N LYS A 462 18.29 16.73 13.88
CA LYS A 462 19.48 16.45 14.68
C LYS A 462 19.94 14.99 14.52
N GLU A 463 19.04 14.03 14.55
CA GLU A 463 19.38 12.61 14.35
C GLU A 463 19.92 12.34 12.93
N LEU A 464 19.31 12.94 11.91
CA LEU A 464 19.73 12.80 10.50
C LEU A 464 21.04 13.53 10.17
N SER A 465 21.46 14.49 10.99
CA SER A 465 22.74 15.19 10.86
C SER A 465 23.86 14.60 11.72
N THR A 466 23.53 13.82 12.76
CA THR A 466 24.50 13.23 13.69
C THR A 466 25.28 12.09 13.04
N GLN A 467 26.59 12.27 12.87
CA GLN A 467 27.48 11.25 12.29
C GLN A 467 27.51 9.98 13.14
N GLY A 468 27.36 8.83 12.50
CA GLY A 468 27.33 7.52 13.16
C GLY A 468 25.98 7.14 13.78
N SER A 469 24.96 8.01 13.75
CA SER A 469 23.61 7.60 14.14
C SER A 469 23.06 6.56 13.16
N LEU A 470 22.27 5.62 13.67
CA LEU A 470 21.57 4.64 12.84
C LEU A 470 20.63 5.33 11.84
N ALA A 471 19.89 6.35 12.30
CA ALA A 471 18.94 7.09 11.49
C ALA A 471 19.61 7.76 10.29
N LYS A 472 20.73 8.49 10.51
CA LYS A 472 21.50 9.10 9.42
C LYS A 472 22.01 8.05 8.43
N THR A 473 22.60 6.98 8.96
CA THR A 473 23.23 5.94 8.13
C THR A 473 22.18 5.25 7.25
N MET A 474 21.02 4.91 7.82
CA MET A 474 19.88 4.37 7.09
C MET A 474 19.35 5.34 6.03
N PHE A 475 19.09 6.59 6.43
CA PHE A 475 18.50 7.61 5.58
C PHE A 475 19.36 7.90 4.35
N ASP A 476 20.64 8.20 4.55
CA ASP A 476 21.58 8.51 3.46
C ASP A 476 21.79 7.30 2.53
N SER A 477 21.93 6.10 3.10
CA SER A 477 22.16 4.87 2.31
C SER A 477 20.94 4.49 1.49
N TYR A 478 19.73 4.57 2.08
CA TYR A 478 18.51 4.21 1.37
C TYR A 478 18.19 5.25 0.29
N LYS A 479 18.30 6.55 0.60
CA LYS A 479 18.18 7.64 -0.38
C LYS A 479 19.14 7.46 -1.55
N ARG A 480 20.37 7.02 -1.30
CA ARG A 480 21.35 6.70 -2.35
C ARG A 480 20.87 5.55 -3.25
N LEU A 481 20.36 4.45 -2.68
CA LEU A 481 19.83 3.34 -3.48
C LEU A 481 18.64 3.76 -4.35
N ILE A 482 17.72 4.55 -3.79
CA ILE A 482 16.57 5.09 -4.55
C ILE A 482 17.08 5.95 -5.69
N SER A 483 18.02 6.86 -5.41
CA SER A 483 18.61 7.73 -6.44
C SER A 483 19.29 6.96 -7.57
N ILE A 484 19.91 5.80 -7.29
CA ILE A 484 20.45 4.94 -8.33
C ILE A 484 19.32 4.28 -9.11
N ARG A 485 18.33 3.68 -8.42
CA ARG A 485 17.18 2.99 -9.05
C ARG A 485 16.46 3.89 -10.05
N ILE A 486 16.10 5.12 -9.66
CA ILE A 486 15.29 6.01 -10.51
C ILE A 486 15.99 6.43 -11.83
N ASN A 487 17.30 6.22 -11.94
CA ASN A 487 18.08 6.52 -13.14
C ASN A 487 18.27 5.32 -14.07
N GLU A 488 17.67 4.17 -13.75
CA GLU A 488 17.87 2.93 -14.48
C GLU A 488 16.57 2.42 -15.13
N GLU A 489 16.46 2.55 -16.45
CA GLU A 489 15.26 2.16 -17.23
C GLU A 489 14.89 0.67 -17.07
N ALA A 490 15.82 -0.18 -16.65
CA ALA A 490 15.53 -1.59 -16.40
C ALA A 490 14.56 -1.81 -15.22
N PHE A 491 14.47 -0.86 -14.28
CA PHE A 491 13.50 -0.90 -13.16
C PHE A 491 12.14 -0.31 -13.50
N ASN A 492 11.83 -0.09 -14.79
CA ASN A 492 10.51 0.36 -15.19
C ASN A 492 9.46 -0.69 -14.74
N PRO A 493 8.34 -0.30 -14.10
CA PRO A 493 7.30 -1.21 -13.61
C PRO A 493 6.73 -2.17 -14.67
N PHE A 494 6.78 -1.79 -15.95
CA PHE A 494 6.27 -2.56 -17.08
C PHE A 494 7.39 -3.25 -17.89
N GLY A 495 8.61 -3.25 -17.35
CA GLY A 495 9.74 -4.00 -17.90
C GLY A 495 9.55 -5.51 -17.78
N LYS A 496 10.43 -6.28 -18.46
CA LYS A 496 10.42 -7.74 -18.33
C LYS A 496 11.29 -8.14 -17.15
N PHE A 497 10.84 -9.12 -16.38
CA PHE A 497 11.58 -9.65 -15.24
C PHE A 497 11.58 -11.17 -15.23
N LYS A 498 12.62 -11.77 -14.64
CA LYS A 498 12.66 -13.18 -14.21
C LYS A 498 13.42 -13.30 -12.90
N PHE A 499 13.06 -14.28 -12.08
CA PHE A 499 13.77 -14.60 -10.85
C PHE A 499 14.66 -15.82 -11.07
N LEU A 500 15.94 -15.74 -10.67
CA LEU A 500 16.91 -16.80 -10.84
C LEU A 500 17.12 -17.55 -9.52
N ASP A 501 17.07 -18.87 -9.58
CA ASP A 501 17.41 -19.74 -8.46
C ASP A 501 18.87 -20.17 -8.60
N LEU A 502 19.78 -19.47 -7.90
CA LEU A 502 21.23 -19.67 -8.02
C LEU A 502 21.87 -20.23 -6.74
N ASP A 503 21.28 -19.96 -5.58
CA ASP A 503 21.68 -20.46 -4.26
C ASP A 503 20.57 -20.12 -3.26
N LYS A 504 20.27 -21.01 -2.32
CA LYS A 504 19.23 -20.80 -1.29
C LYS A 504 19.46 -19.62 -0.35
N ARG A 505 20.64 -19.00 -0.37
CA ARG A 505 20.96 -17.78 0.42
C ARG A 505 20.87 -16.52 -0.43
N LEU A 506 20.64 -16.64 -1.73
CA LEU A 506 20.58 -15.51 -2.65
C LEU A 506 19.15 -15.28 -3.16
N PHE A 507 18.75 -14.02 -3.21
CA PHE A 507 17.58 -13.61 -3.97
C PHE A 507 18.06 -12.84 -5.22
N VAL A 508 17.64 -13.31 -6.40
CA VAL A 508 18.19 -12.81 -7.67
C VAL A 508 17.08 -12.44 -8.65
N VAL A 509 17.10 -11.19 -9.12
CA VAL A 509 16.14 -10.64 -10.08
C VAL A 509 16.88 -10.19 -11.34
N ASP A 510 16.54 -10.75 -12.50
CA ASP A 510 16.98 -10.28 -13.83
C ASP A 510 15.88 -9.43 -14.44
N GLN A 511 16.14 -8.13 -14.59
CA GLN A 511 15.23 -7.15 -15.17
C GLN A 511 15.78 -6.59 -16.47
N LYS A 512 14.88 -6.38 -17.44
CA LYS A 512 15.17 -5.79 -18.74
C LYS A 512 14.23 -4.61 -18.95
N CYS A 513 14.78 -3.51 -19.46
CA CYS A 513 13.97 -2.34 -19.81
C CYS A 513 12.94 -2.68 -20.90
N CYS A 514 11.90 -1.88 -21.04
CA CYS A 514 10.82 -2.12 -22.01
C CYS A 514 11.33 -2.19 -23.47
N LYS A 515 12.40 -1.44 -23.78
CA LYS A 515 13.07 -1.46 -25.10
C LYS A 515 13.98 -2.68 -25.31
N ASN A 516 14.20 -3.48 -24.26
CA ASN A 516 15.04 -4.67 -24.26
C ASN A 516 16.50 -4.39 -24.68
N ILE A 517 17.03 -3.23 -24.26
CA ILE A 517 18.41 -2.79 -24.55
C ILE A 517 19.28 -2.96 -23.29
N ASP A 518 18.82 -2.42 -22.17
CA ASP A 518 19.50 -2.45 -20.88
C ASP A 518 18.93 -3.56 -20.00
N ARG A 519 19.82 -4.13 -19.19
CA ARG A 519 19.54 -5.22 -18.26
C ARG A 519 20.18 -4.91 -16.91
N ILE A 520 19.50 -5.25 -15.82
CA ILE A 520 20.08 -5.26 -14.48
C ILE A 520 19.83 -6.62 -13.84
N ILE A 521 20.89 -7.23 -13.31
CA ILE A 521 20.82 -8.39 -12.44
C ILE A 521 21.03 -7.93 -11.00
N ALA A 522 19.98 -7.90 -10.21
CA ALA A 522 20.07 -7.61 -8.78
C ALA A 522 20.32 -8.92 -8.02
N ILE A 523 21.42 -8.99 -7.28
CA ILE A 523 21.84 -10.17 -6.50
C ILE A 523 21.99 -9.76 -5.05
N HIS A 524 21.19 -10.35 -4.17
CA HIS A 524 21.12 -9.99 -2.76
C HIS A 524 21.44 -11.22 -1.90
N ASN A 525 22.45 -11.11 -1.04
CA ASN A 525 22.82 -12.17 -0.09
C ASN A 525 22.02 -12.02 1.21
N PHE A 526 21.26 -13.04 1.59
CA PHE A 526 20.41 -13.06 2.80
C PHE A 526 21.08 -13.75 4.00
N SER A 527 22.33 -14.21 3.86
CA SER A 527 23.07 -14.86 4.93
C SER A 527 24.21 -14.01 5.48
N ASP A 528 24.73 -14.45 6.62
CA ASP A 528 25.97 -13.96 7.23
C ASP A 528 27.23 -14.67 6.69
N GLU A 529 27.10 -15.41 5.60
CA GLU A 529 28.20 -16.15 4.96
C GLU A 529 28.60 -15.49 3.65
N VAL A 530 29.85 -15.72 3.23
CA VAL A 530 30.27 -15.41 1.86
C VAL A 530 29.64 -16.43 0.92
N VAL A 531 28.94 -15.95 -0.11
CA VAL A 531 28.26 -16.81 -1.09
C VAL A 531 28.86 -16.56 -2.47
N SER A 532 29.01 -17.63 -3.26
CA SER A 532 29.40 -17.49 -4.67
C SER A 532 28.40 -18.19 -5.58
N CYS A 533 28.03 -17.53 -6.67
CA CYS A 533 27.16 -18.09 -7.70
C CYS A 533 27.76 -17.92 -9.09
N VAL A 534 27.21 -18.63 -10.07
CA VAL A 534 27.59 -18.51 -11.48
C VAL A 534 26.38 -18.02 -12.26
N LEU A 535 26.56 -16.92 -12.99
CA LEU A 535 25.51 -16.36 -13.83
C LEU A 535 25.22 -17.26 -15.05
N PRO A 536 23.93 -17.44 -15.42
CA PRO A 536 23.53 -18.17 -16.63
C PRO A 536 24.22 -17.67 -17.91
N ASP A 537 24.38 -18.57 -18.89
CA ASP A 537 25.08 -18.27 -20.15
C ASP A 537 24.38 -17.22 -21.02
N ASP A 538 23.06 -17.06 -20.88
CA ASP A 538 22.24 -16.07 -21.60
C ASP A 538 22.43 -14.62 -21.11
N ILE A 539 23.24 -14.42 -20.06
CA ILE A 539 23.62 -13.09 -19.57
C ILE A 539 24.92 -12.67 -20.25
N LEU A 540 24.86 -11.57 -21.02
CA LEU A 540 26.01 -11.02 -21.72
C LEU A 540 26.95 -10.29 -20.74
N LEU A 541 28.24 -10.41 -21.00
CA LEU A 541 29.30 -9.65 -20.35
C LEU A 541 29.79 -8.54 -21.30
N PRO A 542 30.38 -7.44 -20.80
CA PRO A 542 30.68 -7.16 -19.39
C PRO A 542 29.46 -6.68 -18.58
N LEU A 543 29.51 -6.92 -17.26
CA LEU A 543 28.58 -6.34 -16.29
C LEU A 543 29.28 -5.31 -15.39
N CYS A 544 28.58 -4.27 -14.96
CA CYS A 544 29.08 -3.26 -14.03
C CYS A 544 28.20 -3.17 -12.78
N ASP A 545 28.80 -3.20 -11.58
CA ASP A 545 28.07 -2.98 -10.32
C ASP A 545 27.79 -1.50 -10.08
N ILE A 546 26.55 -1.08 -10.34
CA ILE A 546 26.13 0.33 -10.22
C ILE A 546 25.99 0.81 -8.78
N LEU A 547 26.09 -0.08 -7.78
CA LEU A 547 26.08 0.29 -6.36
C LEU A 547 27.46 0.68 -5.84
N MET A 548 28.54 0.41 -6.57
CA MET A 548 29.88 0.86 -6.21
C MET A 548 30.15 2.25 -6.79
N SER A 549 30.78 3.12 -5.99
CA SER A 549 31.20 4.45 -6.47
C SER A 549 32.15 4.30 -7.67
N ASN A 550 31.84 4.98 -8.77
CA ASN A 550 32.66 5.11 -9.98
C ASN A 550 32.85 3.84 -10.85
N CYS A 551 31.74 3.20 -11.23
CA CYS A 551 31.69 2.12 -12.23
C CYS A 551 32.50 2.41 -13.52
N THR A 552 32.60 3.67 -13.94
CA THR A 552 33.34 4.11 -15.14
C THR A 552 34.84 4.31 -14.96
N ILE A 553 35.36 4.37 -13.72
CA ILE A 553 36.76 4.74 -13.43
C ILE A 553 37.56 3.56 -12.87
N ASN A 554 36.93 2.56 -12.26
CA ASN A 554 37.64 1.42 -11.67
C ASN A 554 37.44 0.10 -12.44
N PRO A 555 38.47 -0.42 -13.14
CA PRO A 555 38.39 -1.66 -13.92
C PRO A 555 38.05 -2.92 -13.09
N SER A 556 38.21 -2.89 -11.76
CA SER A 556 37.93 -4.02 -10.87
C SER A 556 36.45 -4.37 -10.73
N ASN A 557 35.54 -3.44 -11.08
CA ASN A 557 34.09 -3.59 -10.88
C ASN A 557 33.37 -4.06 -12.16
N VAL A 558 34.15 -4.35 -13.21
CA VAL A 558 33.66 -4.78 -14.51
C VAL A 558 33.96 -6.26 -14.68
N TYR A 559 32.91 -7.07 -14.69
CA TYR A 559 33.01 -8.52 -14.89
C TYR A 559 33.14 -8.81 -16.38
N LYS A 560 34.36 -8.83 -16.91
CA LYS A 560 34.64 -8.96 -18.35
C LYS A 560 34.51 -10.40 -18.85
N ASP A 561 35.15 -11.34 -18.16
CA ASP A 561 35.25 -12.74 -18.60
C ASP A 561 34.85 -13.75 -17.51
N SER A 562 34.45 -13.29 -16.33
CA SER A 562 34.05 -14.14 -15.21
C SER A 562 32.55 -14.02 -14.94
N ARG A 563 31.83 -15.13 -15.11
CA ARG A 563 30.43 -15.30 -14.69
C ARG A 563 30.29 -15.62 -13.20
N LYS A 564 31.41 -15.93 -12.52
CA LYS A 564 31.42 -16.22 -11.09
C LYS A 564 31.36 -14.90 -10.30
N ILE A 565 30.31 -14.76 -9.51
CA ILE A 565 30.08 -13.62 -8.60
C ILE A 565 30.30 -14.11 -7.16
N ILE A 566 30.91 -13.27 -6.33
CA ILE A 566 31.13 -13.51 -4.90
C ILE A 566 30.50 -12.36 -4.14
N LEU A 567 29.66 -12.66 -3.16
CA LEU A 567 28.97 -11.71 -2.32
C LEU A 567 29.39 -11.91 -0.87
N GLU A 568 29.77 -10.82 -0.22
CA GLU A 568 30.01 -10.75 1.22
C GLU A 568 28.70 -10.91 2.02
N PRO A 569 28.78 -11.19 3.33
CA PRO A 569 27.64 -11.25 4.23
C PRO A 569 26.70 -10.03 4.11
N TYR A 570 25.44 -10.31 3.78
CA TYR A 570 24.37 -9.33 3.55
C TYR A 570 24.63 -8.31 2.42
N GLN A 571 25.54 -8.60 1.49
CA GLN A 571 25.83 -7.71 0.37
C GLN A 571 24.69 -7.67 -0.65
N ILE A 572 24.45 -6.48 -1.18
CA ILE A 572 23.59 -6.23 -2.34
C ILE A 572 24.45 -5.79 -3.53
N MET A 573 24.15 -6.28 -4.72
CA MET A 573 24.83 -5.92 -5.96
C MET A 573 23.82 -5.73 -7.08
N TRP A 574 23.93 -4.63 -7.85
CA TRP A 574 23.10 -4.40 -9.03
C TRP A 574 24.00 -4.37 -10.26
N LEU A 575 24.00 -5.45 -11.02
CA LEU A 575 24.90 -5.65 -12.16
C LEU A 575 24.22 -5.22 -13.46
N LYS A 576 24.61 -4.06 -13.99
CA LYS A 576 24.11 -3.52 -15.26
C LYS A 576 24.86 -4.09 -16.46
N GLY A 577 24.11 -4.45 -17.50
CA GLY A 577 24.63 -4.95 -18.78
C GLY A 577 23.70 -4.66 -19.96
N LYS A 578 24.07 -5.18 -21.13
CA LYS A 578 23.27 -5.11 -22.36
C LYS A 578 22.55 -6.43 -22.64
N VAL A 579 21.43 -6.37 -23.35
CA VAL A 579 20.68 -7.56 -23.79
C VAL A 579 21.15 -8.08 -25.15
N THR A 580 21.71 -7.20 -25.99
CA THR A 580 22.26 -7.52 -27.32
C THR A 580 23.68 -6.99 -27.44
N GLU A 581 24.52 -7.68 -28.21
CA GLU A 581 25.81 -7.13 -28.65
C GLU A 581 25.52 -5.98 -29.63
N LEU A 582 26.12 -4.81 -29.40
CA LEU A 582 25.95 -3.61 -30.22
C LEU A 582 26.54 -3.77 -31.62
#